data_AF-A0A8T5E915-F1
#
_entry.id   AF-A0A8T5E915-F1
#
_cell.length_a   1.000
_cell.length_b   1.000
_cell.length_c   1.000
_cell.angle_alpha   90.00
_cell.angle_beta   90.00
_cell.angle_gamma   90.00
#
_symmetry.space_group_name_H-M   'P 1'
#
loop_
_entity.id
_entity.type
_entity.pdbx_description
1 polymer ?
#
loop_
_entity_poly.entity_id
_entity_poly.type
_entity_poly.pdbx_seq_one_letter_code
_entity_poly.pdbx_strand_id
1 'polypeptide(L)' 'MRSGITLVIIGVCMFGAGLILFYFMEVTDDEILENIRNMGTFVGLSGMGVTLAGILLYLINKNTEPIKENYDT' A
#
# COMPACT_ATOMS: atom_id res chain seq x y z
N MET A 1 -6.16 2.03 -15.93
CA MET A 1 -5.33 3.19 -15.56
C MET A 1 -5.52 3.68 -14.11
N ARG A 2 -6.75 3.92 -13.59
CA ARG A 2 -6.95 4.46 -12.22
C ARG A 2 -6.63 3.49 -11.06
N SER A 3 -6.85 2.19 -11.24
CA SER A 3 -6.75 1.18 -10.17
C SER A 3 -5.35 1.11 -9.51
N GLY A 4 -4.26 1.16 -10.29
CA GLY A 4 -2.90 1.13 -9.73
C GLY A 4 -2.57 2.33 -8.84
N ILE A 5 -2.97 3.54 -9.27
CA ILE A 5 -2.79 4.76 -8.49
C ILE A 5 -3.63 4.71 -7.20
N THR A 6 -4.87 4.21 -7.28
CA THR A 6 -5.71 4.01 -6.09
C THR A 6 -5.04 3.09 -5.06
N LEU A 7 -4.43 1.99 -5.49
CA LEU A 7 -3.72 1.08 -4.60
C LEU A 7 -2.50 1.73 -3.94
N VAL A 8 -1.76 2.56 -4.68
CA VAL A 8 -0.63 3.33 -4.12
C VAL A 8 -1.12 4.27 -3.00
N ILE A 9 -2.22 4.98 -3.21
CA ILE A 9 -2.78 5.89 -2.20
C ILE A 9 -3.20 5.11 -0.95
N ILE A 10 -3.88 3.97 -1.12
CA ILE A 10 -4.29 3.11 0.00
C ILE A 10 -3.06 2.60 0.76
N GLY A 11 -2.04 2.12 0.06
CA GLY A 11 -0.80 1.63 0.68
C GLY A 11 -0.06 2.69 1.49
N VAL A 12 0.00 3.93 0.99
CA VAL A 12 0.61 5.07 1.71
C VAL A 12 -0.20 5.41 2.96
N CYS A 13 -1.53 5.42 2.89
CA CYS A 13 -2.39 5.65 4.06
C CYS A 13 -2.22 4.56 5.12
N MET A 14 -2.16 3.28 4.72
CA MET A 14 -1.91 2.15 5.62
C MET A 14 -0.53 2.27 6.28
N PHE A 15 0.49 2.62 5.50
CA PHE A 15 1.83 2.85 6.03
C PHE A 15 1.85 3.99 7.06
N GLY A 16 1.21 5.12 6.75
CA GLY A 16 1.06 6.25 7.66
C GLY A 16 0.35 5.89 8.96
N ALA A 17 -0.78 5.17 8.88
CA ALA A 17 -1.50 4.71 10.08
C ALA A 17 -0.65 3.75 10.94
N GLY A 18 0.11 2.85 10.31
CA GLY A 18 1.03 1.95 11.00
C GLY A 18 2.15 2.69 11.72
N LEU A 19 2.72 3.73 11.10
CA LEU A 19 3.72 4.59 11.75
C LEU A 19 3.13 5.36 12.94
N ILE A 20 1.92 5.91 12.81
CA ILE A 20 1.25 6.60 13.92
C ILE A 20 1.11 5.65 15.11
N LEU A 21 0.58 4.44 14.89
CA LEU A 21 0.46 3.45 15.96
C LEU A 21 1.80 3.03 16.54
N PHE A 22 2.86 2.95 15.74
CA PHE A 22 4.20 2.58 16.22
C PHE A 22 4.86 3.66 17.08
N TYR A 23 4.70 4.93 16.72
CA TYR A 23 5.35 6.07 17.40
C TYR A 23 4.54 6.64 18.56
N PHE A 24 3.20 6.59 18.51
CA PHE A 24 2.35 7.13 19.58
C PHE A 24 2.15 6.14 20.73
N MET A 25 2.41 4.84 20.52
CA MET A 25 2.28 3.83 21.56
C MET A 25 3.60 3.67 22.30
N GLU A 26 3.63 4.13 23.54
CA GLU A 26 4.77 3.98 24.43
C GLU A 26 4.92 2.53 24.89
N VAL A 27 6.16 2.06 25.03
CA VAL A 27 6.46 0.71 25.53
C VAL A 27 6.24 0.71 27.03
N THR A 28 5.03 0.36 27.45
CA THR A 28 4.65 0.10 28.84
C THR A 28 4.60 -1.42 29.08
N ASP A 29 4.65 -1.89 30.33
CA ASP A 29 4.39 -3.29 30.73
C ASP A 29 2.92 -3.75 30.49
N ASP A 30 2.17 -3.02 29.65
CA ASP A 30 0.79 -3.32 29.30
C ASP A 30 0.79 -4.11 27.99
N GLU A 31 0.52 -5.41 28.13
CA GLU A 31 0.48 -6.39 27.04
C GLU A 31 -0.52 -6.00 25.93
N ILE A 32 -1.59 -5.26 26.26
CA ILE A 32 -2.57 -4.78 25.28
C ILE A 32 -1.95 -3.68 24.42
N LEU A 33 -1.22 -2.75 25.04
CA LEU A 33 -0.54 -1.66 24.35
C LEU A 33 0.55 -2.19 23.43
N GLU A 34 1.33 -3.17 23.89
CA GLU A 34 2.34 -3.85 23.07
C GLU A 34 1.70 -4.54 21.86
N ASN A 35 0.59 -5.25 22.07
CA ASN A 35 -0.07 -5.97 20.98
C ASN A 35 -0.64 -5.02 19.91
N ILE A 36 -1.25 -3.90 20.31
CA ILE A 36 -1.73 -2.88 19.37
C ILE A 36 -0.56 -2.26 18.59
N ARG A 37 0.59 -2.01 19.23
CA ARG A 37 1.80 -1.50 18.56
C ARG A 37 2.33 -2.49 17.52
N ASN A 38 2.40 -3.78 17.86
CA ASN A 38 2.84 -4.83 16.95
C ASN A 38 1.86 -4.97 15.76
N MET A 39 0.56 -4.89 16.02
CA MET A 39 -0.47 -4.91 14.99
C MET A 39 -0.40 -3.68 14.08
N GLY A 40 -0.14 -2.49 14.64
CA GLY A 40 0.14 -1.27 13.86
C GLY A 40 1.38 -1.40 12.98
N THR A 41 2.43 -2.03 13.49
CA THR A 41 3.66 -2.33 12.73
C THR A 41 3.37 -3.26 11.56
N PHE A 42 2.56 -4.30 11.78
CA PHE A 42 2.12 -5.21 10.72
C PHE A 42 1.28 -4.49 9.64
N VAL A 43 0.39 -3.59 10.04
CA VAL A 43 -0.36 -2.72 9.11
C VAL A 43 0.60 -1.83 8.30
N GLY A 44 1.63 -1.28 8.95
CA GLY A 44 2.67 -0.49 8.27
C GLY A 44 3.43 -1.28 7.22
N LEU A 45 3.94 -2.47 7.60
CA LEU A 45 4.65 -3.39 6.70
C LEU A 45 3.78 -3.86 5.53
N SER A 46 2.53 -4.23 5.79
CA SER A 46 1.60 -4.61 4.72
C SER A 46 1.27 -3.43 3.79
N GLY A 47 1.17 -2.21 4.32
CA GLY A 47 1.01 -0.98 3.54
C GLY A 47 2.15 -0.74 2.53
N MET A 48 3.40 -1.06 2.90
CA MET A 48 4.52 -1.03 1.95
C MET A 48 4.31 -2.03 0.80
N GLY A 49 3.85 -3.24 1.11
CA GLY A 49 3.54 -4.28 0.11
C GLY A 49 2.42 -3.85 -0.85
N VAL A 50 1.34 -3.26 -0.33
CA VAL A 50 0.23 -2.72 -1.13
C VAL A 50 0.71 -1.61 -2.05
N THR A 51 1.58 -0.72 -1.56
CA THR A 51 2.17 0.36 -2.36
C THR A 51 2.98 -0.19 -3.53
N LEU A 52 3.83 -1.18 -3.28
CA LEU A 52 4.61 -1.89 -4.30
C LEU A 52 3.72 -2.56 -5.36
N ALA A 53 2.67 -3.27 -4.93
CA ALA A 53 1.72 -3.88 -5.84
C ALA A 53 0.98 -2.85 -6.70
N GLY A 54 0.61 -1.70 -6.13
CA GLY A 54 0.01 -0.58 -6.85
C GLY A 54 0.93 0.02 -7.92
N ILE A 55 2.22 0.19 -7.60
CA ILE A 55 3.24 0.67 -8.55
C ILE A 55 3.41 -0.33 -9.69
N LEU A 56 3.56 -1.62 -9.38
CA LEU A 56 3.69 -2.66 -10.40
C LEU A 56 2.48 -2.69 -11.32
N LEU A 57 1.27 -2.63 -10.76
CA LEU A 57 0.03 -2.59 -11.54
C LEU A 57 -0.06 -1.33 -12.40
N TYR A 58 0.42 -0.18 -11.90
CA TYR A 58 0.48 1.05 -12.68
C TYR A 58 1.42 0.90 -13.88
N LEU A 59 2.62 0.32 -13.68
CA LEU A 59 3.59 0.10 -14.75
C LEU A 59 3.09 -0.89 -15.80
N ILE A 60 2.51 -2.02 -15.37
CA ILE A 60 1.95 -3.02 -16.29
C ILE A 60 0.85 -2.39 -17.15
N ASN A 61 -0.07 -1.64 -16.54
CA ASN A 61 -1.16 -0.98 -17.26
C ASN A 61 -0.69 0.15 -18.20
N LYS A 62 0.51 0.71 -17.96
CA LYS A 62 1.09 1.74 -18.82
C LYS A 62 1.83 1.13 -20.02
N ASN A 63 2.31 -0.11 -19.87
CA ASN A 63 3.10 -0.81 -20.88
C ASN A 63 2.27 -1.74 -21.78
N THR A 64 0.95 -1.87 -21.54
CA THR A 64 0.02 -2.42 -22.52
C THR A 64 -0.07 -1.44 -23.69
N GLU A 65 0.57 -1.77 -24.81
CA GLU A 65 0.42 -1.02 -26.05
C GLU A 65 -1.07 -0.81 -26.36
N PRO A 66 -1.49 0.39 -26.82
CA PRO A 66 -2.82 0.52 -27.38
C PRO A 66 -2.91 -0.49 -28.51
N ILE A 67 -3.87 -1.41 -28.44
CA ILE A 67 -4.15 -2.35 -29.52
C ILE A 67 -4.32 -1.47 -30.77
N LYS A 68 -3.34 -1.51 -31.67
CA LYS A 68 -3.49 -0.89 -32.98
C LYS A 68 -4.62 -1.66 -33.63
N GLU A 69 -5.81 -1.07 -33.68
CA GLU A 69 -6.82 -1.47 -34.64
C GLU A 69 -6.12 -1.42 -36.00
N ASN A 70 -5.75 -2.59 -36.53
CA ASN A 70 -5.50 -2.71 -37.96
C ASN A 70 -6.84 -2.36 -38.60
N TYR A 71 -6.97 -1.13 -39.07
CA TYR A 71 -7.94 -0.76 -40.09
C TYR A 71 -7.47 -1.44 -41.39
N ASP A 72 -7.61 -2.77 -41.46
CA ASP A 72 -7.50 -3.50 -42.72
C ASP A 72 -8.69 -3.07 -43.58
N THR A 73 -8.40 -2.30 -44.62
CA THR A 73 -9.33 -1.94 -45.70
C THR A 73 -8.96 -2.74 -46.94
#